data_AF-A0A6N2YJH0-F1
#
_entry.id   AF-A0A6N2YJH0-F1
#
_cell.length_a   1.000
_cell.length_b   1.000
_cell.length_c   1.000
_cell.angle_alpha   90.00
_cell.angle_beta   90.00
_cell.angle_gamma   90.00
#
_symmetry.space_group_name_H-M   'P 1'
#
loop_
_entity.id
_entity.type
_entity.pdbx_description
1 polymer ?
#
loop_
_entity_poly.entity_id
_entity_poly.type
_entity_poly.pdbx_seq_one_letter_code
_entity_poly.pdbx_strand_id
1 'polypeptide(L)'
;MKKFASGCFGISLFMTIVGLFLQTILIPIQDFDTISKEELKNIQLDLAINYPLGTGMLYIGLPLLVCSSGYLVFCYFRDRKN
;
A
#
# COMPACT_ATOMS: atom_id res chain seq x y z
N MET A 1 -20.09 -8.24 11.14
CA MET A 1 -19.49 -7.56 9.96
C MET A 1 -18.55 -6.42 10.33
N LYS A 2 -18.94 -5.40 11.12
CA LYS A 2 -18.03 -4.28 11.50
C LYS A 2 -16.69 -4.72 12.10
N LYS A 3 -16.69 -5.62 13.09
CA LYS A 3 -15.46 -6.15 13.72
C LYS A 3 -14.52 -6.80 12.70
N PHE A 4 -15.08 -7.56 11.74
CA PHE A 4 -14.32 -8.17 10.66
C PHE A 4 -13.72 -7.10 9.74
N ALA A 5 -14.52 -6.11 9.33
CA ALA A 5 -14.04 -5.00 8.51
C ALA A 5 -12.95 -4.17 9.20
N SER A 6 -13.03 -3.94 10.51
CA SER A 6 -11.97 -3.30 11.30
C SER A 6 -10.68 -4.14 11.31
N GLY A 7 -10.78 -5.47 11.39
CA GLY A 7 -9.64 -6.37 11.24
C GLY A 7 -9.02 -6.29 9.85
N CYS A 8 -9.84 -6.33 8.80
CA CYS A 8 -9.38 -6.14 7.41
C CYS A 8 -8.71 -4.78 7.21
N PHE A 9 -9.27 -3.71 7.79
CA PHE A 9 -8.67 -2.38 7.78
C PHE A 9 -7.28 -2.38 8.44
N GLY A 10 -7.16 -2.97 9.63
CA GLY A 10 -5.87 -3.06 10.32
C GLY A 10 -4.81 -3.82 9.52
N ILE A 11 -5.16 -5.00 8.98
CA ILE A 11 -4.25 -5.82 8.17
C ILE A 11 -3.86 -5.09 6.88
N SER A 12 -4.83 -4.52 6.16
CA SER A 12 -4.55 -3.81 4.92
C SER A 12 -3.71 -2.55 5.12
N LEU A 13 -3.95 -1.80 6.20
CA LEU A 13 -3.12 -0.67 6.59
C LEU A 13 -1.67 -1.11 6.86
N PHE A 14 -1.48 -2.19 7.62
CA PHE A 14 -0.16 -2.76 7.87
C PHE A 14 0.53 -3.18 6.56
N MET A 15 -0.18 -3.90 5.69
CA MET A 15 0.35 -4.32 4.40
C MET A 15 0.76 -3.13 3.53
N THR A 16 -0.05 -2.07 3.50
CA THR A 16 0.27 -0.83 2.77
C THR A 16 1.53 -0.17 3.33
N ILE A 17 1.62 0.03 4.64
CA ILE A 17 2.77 0.68 5.27
C ILE A 17 4.05 -0.12 5.01
N VAL A 18 4.04 -1.43 5.28
CA VAL A 18 5.21 -2.28 5.04
C VAL A 18 5.53 -2.33 3.55
N GLY A 19 4.54 -2.43 2.67
CA GLY A 19 4.74 -2.44 1.23
C GLY A 19 5.42 -1.16 0.70
N LEU A 20 5.11 0.00 1.27
CA LEU A 20 5.78 1.27 0.96
C LEU A 20 7.24 1.26 1.43
N PHE A 21 7.50 0.80 2.65
CA PHE A 21 8.88 0.69 3.16
C PHE A 21 9.72 -0.28 2.33
N LEU A 22 9.16 -1.42 1.93
CA LEU A 22 9.88 -2.41 1.14
C LEU A 22 10.28 -1.91 -0.26
N GLN A 23 9.58 -0.92 -0.79
CA GLN A 23 9.92 -0.27 -2.07
C GLN A 23 10.85 0.94 -1.92
N THR A 24 11.25 1.27 -0.70
CA THR A 24 12.15 2.39 -0.46
C THR A 24 13.53 2.08 -1.01
N ILE A 25 14.02 2.95 -1.90
CA ILE A 25 15.40 2.93 -2.39
C ILE A 25 16.27 3.58 -1.32
N LEU A 26 17.23 2.82 -0.78
CA LEU A 26 18.07 3.25 0.34
C LEU A 26 19.13 4.30 -0.05
N ILE A 27 19.39 4.45 -1.35
CA ILE A 27 20.40 5.35 -1.90
C ILE A 27 19.68 6.46 -2.67
N PRO A 28 19.96 7.75 -2.40
CA PRO A 28 19.38 8.85 -3.15
C PRO A 28 19.90 8.82 -4.59
N ILE A 29 18.99 8.61 -5.55
CA ILE A 29 19.29 8.69 -6.97
C ILE A 29 19.09 10.14 -7.41
N GLN A 30 20.08 10.74 -8.07
CA GLN A 30 20.09 12.18 -8.32
C GLN A 30 19.48 12.56 -9.68
N ASP A 31 19.34 11.63 -10.64
CA ASP A 31 18.90 11.92 -12.01
C ASP A 31 17.62 11.16 -12.41
N PHE A 32 16.50 11.38 -11.73
CA PHE A 32 15.23 10.67 -12.05
C PHE A 32 14.61 11.07 -13.39
N ASP A 33 14.82 12.31 -13.85
CA ASP A 33 14.12 12.85 -15.02
C ASP A 33 14.60 12.26 -16.36
N THR A 34 15.76 11.59 -16.37
CA THR A 34 16.34 10.97 -17.56
C THR A 34 16.17 9.44 -17.60
N ILE A 35 15.62 8.83 -16.56
CA ILE A 35 15.54 7.38 -16.41
C ILE A 35 14.29 6.83 -17.11
N SER A 36 14.47 5.83 -17.99
CA SER A 36 13.35 5.12 -18.59
C SER A 36 12.58 4.29 -17.55
N LYS A 37 11.31 3.96 -17.82
CA LYS A 37 10.51 3.12 -16.90
C LYS A 37 11.15 1.74 -16.63
N GLU A 38 11.85 1.21 -17.63
CA GLU A 38 12.51 -0.09 -17.52
C GLU A 38 13.78 0.00 -16.65
N GLU A 39 14.59 1.04 -16.85
CA GLU A 39 15.73 1.32 -15.98
C GLU A 39 15.30 1.62 -14.54
N LEU A 40 14.23 2.39 -14.33
CA LEU A 40 13.68 2.64 -12.99
C LEU A 40 13.29 1.34 -12.29
N LYS A 41 12.63 0.42 -13.02
CA LYS A 41 12.26 -0.89 -12.48
C LYS A 41 13.51 -1.71 -12.14
N ASN A 42 14.54 -1.70 -12.97
CA ASN A 42 15.78 -2.44 -12.71
C ASN A 42 16.51 -1.89 -11.49
N ILE A 43 16.59 -0.56 -11.37
CA ILE A 43 17.12 0.12 -10.18
C ILE A 43 16.30 -0.24 -8.94
N GLN A 44 14.98 -0.23 -9.02
CA GLN A 44 14.12 -0.61 -7.89
C GLN A 44 14.31 -2.08 -7.50
N LEU A 45 14.50 -2.98 -8.46
CA LEU A 45 14.80 -4.38 -8.19
C LEU A 45 16.16 -4.59 -7.51
N ASP A 46 17.14 -3.72 -7.79
CA ASP A 46 18.49 -3.81 -7.25
C ASP A 46 18.66 -3.10 -5.90
N LEU A 47 18.01 -1.95 -5.73
CA LEU A 47 18.27 -1.03 -4.62
C LEU A 47 17.15 -0.91 -3.59
N ALA A 48 15.94 -1.38 -3.89
CA ALA A 48 14.88 -1.40 -2.89
C ALA A 48 15.10 -2.53 -1.88
N ILE A 49 14.59 -2.38 -0.66
CA ILE A 49 14.69 -3.42 0.38
C ILE A 49 14.12 -4.76 -0.13
N ASN A 50 12.94 -4.73 -0.75
CA ASN A 50 12.36 -5.87 -1.46
C ASN A 50 11.24 -5.41 -2.40
N TYR A 51 11.60 -5.05 -3.64
CA TYR A 51 10.63 -4.51 -4.59
C TYR A 51 9.48 -5.47 -4.94
N PRO A 52 9.70 -6.77 -5.23
CA PRO A 52 8.61 -7.70 -5.56
C PRO A 52 7.62 -7.89 -4.40
N LEU A 53 8.13 -8.11 -3.17
CA LEU A 53 7.27 -8.28 -2.00
C LEU A 53 6.52 -6.98 -1.68
N GLY A 54 7.23 -5.85 -1.70
CA GLY A 54 6.62 -4.54 -1.47
C GLY A 54 5.50 -4.25 -2.45
N THR A 55 5.74 -4.53 -3.74
CA THR A 55 4.74 -4.40 -4.81
C THR A 55 3.53 -5.30 -4.54
N GLY A 56 3.74 -6.58 -4.23
CA GLY A 56 2.67 -7.52 -3.91
C GLY A 56 1.84 -7.08 -2.69
N MET A 57 2.50 -6.59 -1.64
CA MET A 57 1.84 -6.07 -0.44
C MET A 57 1.00 -4.82 -0.74
N LEU A 58 1.45 -3.93 -1.63
CA LEU A 58 0.66 -2.78 -2.05
C LEU A 58 -0.53 -3.16 -2.94
N TYR A 59 -0.35 -4.08 -3.89
CA TYR A 59 -1.43 -4.56 -4.76
C TYR A 59 -2.59 -5.19 -3.98
N ILE A 60 -2.31 -5.80 -2.83
CA ILE A 60 -3.34 -6.38 -1.96
C ILE A 60 -3.81 -5.36 -0.91
N GLY A 61 -2.87 -4.68 -0.26
CA GLY A 61 -3.13 -3.76 0.85
C GLY A 61 -3.98 -2.57 0.43
N LEU A 62 -3.63 -1.88 -0.66
CA LEU A 62 -4.34 -0.66 -1.06
C LEU A 62 -5.82 -0.90 -1.41
N PRO A 63 -6.19 -1.89 -2.25
CA PRO A 63 -7.61 -2.15 -2.53
C PRO A 63 -8.39 -2.55 -1.28
N LEU A 64 -7.82 -3.41 -0.43
CA LEU A 64 -8.47 -3.82 0.82
C LEU A 64 -8.64 -2.64 1.78
N LEU A 65 -7.65 -1.74 1.85
CA LEU A 65 -7.70 -0.55 2.69
C LEU A 65 -8.82 0.38 2.24
N VAL A 66 -8.93 0.65 0.94
CA VAL A 66 -9.99 1.49 0.37
C VAL A 66 -11.37 0.87 0.63
N CYS A 67 -11.55 -0.42 0.33
CA CYS A 67 -12.83 -1.10 0.50
C CYS A 67 -13.27 -1.18 1.97
N SER A 68 -12.35 -1.56 2.86
CA SER A 68 -12.65 -1.66 4.30
C SER A 68 -12.92 -0.29 4.92
N SER A 69 -12.16 0.75 4.53
CA SER A 69 -12.42 2.13 4.94
C SER A 69 -13.79 2.62 4.49
N GLY A 70 -14.12 2.44 3.20
CA GLY A 70 -15.42 2.83 2.64
C GLY A 70 -16.59 2.16 3.35
N TYR A 71 -16.48 0.86 3.64
CA TYR A 71 -17.50 0.12 4.41
C TYR A 71 -17.64 0.62 5.85
N LEU A 72 -16.54 0.91 6.54
CA LEU A 72 -16.58 1.44 7.91
C LEU A 72 -17.20 2.85 7.96
N VAL A 73 -16.87 3.71 6.99
CA VAL A 73 -17.49 5.04 6.84
C VAL A 73 -18.99 4.91 6.57
N PHE A 74 -19.40 4.02 5.66
CA PHE A 74 -20.82 3.73 5.42
C PHE A 74 -21.53 3.27 6.71
N CYS A 75 -20.92 2.37 7.46
CA CYS A 75 -21.45 1.90 8.74
C CYS A 75 -21.64 3.05 9.73
N TYR A 76 -20.66 3.94 9.84
CA TYR A 76 -20.70 5.10 10.72
C TYR A 76 -21.91 6.00 10.42
N PHE A 77 -22.14 6.33 9.14
CA PHE A 77 -23.28 7.16 8.75
C PHE A 77 -24.62 6.46 8.90
N ARG A 78 -24.69 5.16 8.64
CA ARG A 78 -25.91 4.37 8.84
C ARG A 78 -26.32 4.33 10.31
N ASP A 79 -25.37 4.16 11.22
CA ASP A 79 -25.65 4.12 12.67
C ASP A 79 -26.11 5.48 13.21
N ARG A 80 -25.72 6.60 12.59
CA ARG A 80 -26.23 7.93 12.96
C ARG A 80 -27.65 8.21 12.48
N LYS A 81 -28.13 7.50 11.46
CA LYS A 81 -29.48 7.67 10.91
C LYS A 81 -30.53 6.83 11.64
N ASN A 82 -30.10 5.83 12.40
CA ASN A 82 -30.96 4.95 13.21
C ASN A 82 -30.93 5.38 14.67
#